data_AF-A0A415H3T4-F1
#
_entry.id   AF-A0A415H3T4-F1
#
_cell.length_a   1.000
_cell.length_b   1.000
_cell.length_c   1.000
_cell.angle_alpha   90.00
_cell.angle_beta   90.00
_cell.angle_gamma   90.00
#
_symmetry.space_group_name_H-M   'P 1'
#
loop_
_entity.id
_entity.type
_entity.pdbx_description
1 polymer ?
#
loop_
_entity_poly.entity_id
_entity_poly.type
_entity_poly.pdbx_seq_one_letter_code
_entity_poly.pdbx_strand_id
1 'polypeptide(L)'
;MTDKKEKSMIQYFLLFMFSFEILFIFLGILYNQVFHLKKFSEGYILMLLPTMSTLFAKQRASSQNESNKFFKFYKICFAGMTIYTVISVVIPSSAVISQILMIAESLCSIYFLQSIGENTLANIGLSYNVSFKEVLKYALLYIAIFILMVRVEFVCDYLKTGDVAQLKVPLADVKQLVGFVPLFIFTFIVFLGEEYGWGYFMFPLLEKEYGVYKAIFFLGTIEVLFHLPIDYMITKLPITFFIGRSVMLISHTIFYVLDL
;
A
#
# COMPACT_ATOMS: atom_id res chain seq x y z
N MET A 1 10.54 -17.53 23.76
CA MET A 1 11.59 -16.87 22.96
C MET A 1 11.06 -16.32 21.63
N THR A 2 10.15 -17.03 20.96
CA THR A 2 9.46 -16.61 19.72
C THR A 2 8.58 -15.36 19.89
N ASP A 3 7.79 -15.28 20.97
CA ASP A 3 6.90 -14.13 21.26
C ASP A 3 7.65 -12.78 21.36
N LYS A 4 8.77 -12.74 22.12
CA LYS A 4 9.60 -11.53 22.25
C LYS A 4 10.14 -11.05 20.90
N LYS A 5 10.46 -11.99 20.00
CA LYS A 5 11.01 -11.70 18.68
C LYS A 5 9.96 -11.08 17.76
N GLU A 6 8.74 -11.63 17.79
CA GLU A 6 7.59 -11.16 17.00
C GLU A 6 7.12 -9.78 17.46
N LYS A 7 7.08 -9.53 18.78
CA LYS A 7 6.86 -8.18 19.34
C LYS A 7 7.89 -7.18 18.85
N SER A 8 9.17 -7.55 18.85
CA SER A 8 10.22 -6.69 18.30
C SER A 8 10.06 -6.48 16.79
N MET A 9 9.57 -7.46 16.03
CA MET A 9 9.28 -7.28 14.60
C MET A 9 8.20 -6.20 14.37
N ILE A 10 7.09 -6.27 15.09
CA ILE A 10 6.02 -5.25 15.02
C ILE A 10 6.61 -3.86 15.32
N GLN A 11 7.39 -3.75 16.41
CA GLN A 11 8.01 -2.48 16.80
C GLN A 11 8.96 -1.93 15.73
N TYR A 12 9.87 -2.74 15.19
CA TYR A 12 10.81 -2.28 14.17
C TYR A 12 10.12 -1.94 12.85
N PHE A 13 9.07 -2.65 12.48
CA PHE A 13 8.26 -2.31 11.32
C PHE A 13 7.64 -0.92 11.48
N LEU A 14 6.90 -0.70 12.58
CA LEU A 14 6.23 0.57 12.84
C LEU A 14 7.23 1.72 12.95
N LEU A 15 8.37 1.49 13.61
CA LEU A 15 9.44 2.46 13.72
C LEU A 15 9.97 2.87 12.35
N PHE A 16 10.33 1.91 11.50
CA PHE A 16 10.87 2.19 10.17
C PHE A 16 9.84 2.93 9.30
N MET A 17 8.62 2.40 9.25
CA MET A 17 7.53 2.95 8.46
C MET A 17 7.22 4.40 8.84
N PHE A 18 6.90 4.67 10.12
CA PHE A 18 6.52 6.03 10.51
C PHE A 18 7.71 6.99 10.51
N SER A 19 8.96 6.52 10.63
CA SER A 19 10.14 7.38 10.45
C SER A 19 10.24 7.89 9.02
N PHE A 20 10.04 7.01 8.03
CA PHE A 20 10.02 7.39 6.61
C PHE A 20 8.78 8.21 6.25
N GLU A 21 7.62 7.89 6.84
CA GLU A 21 6.40 8.69 6.64
C GLU A 21 6.62 10.14 7.10
N ILE A 22 7.16 10.36 8.31
CA ILE A 22 7.48 11.70 8.81
C ILE A 22 8.49 12.41 7.90
N LEU A 23 9.50 11.69 7.40
CA LEU A 23 10.46 12.24 6.43
C LEU A 23 9.76 12.70 5.15
N PHE A 24 8.89 11.87 4.57
CA PHE A 24 8.18 12.22 3.35
C PHE A 24 7.24 13.39 3.57
N ILE A 25 6.45 13.43 4.65
CA ILE A 25 5.63 14.59 5.03
C ILE A 25 6.47 15.89 5.02
N PHE A 26 7.64 15.85 5.65
CA PHE A 26 8.52 17.01 5.69
C PHE A 26 8.99 17.43 4.28
N LEU A 27 9.38 16.47 3.44
CA LEU A 27 9.78 16.72 2.05
C LEU A 27 8.61 17.26 1.21
N GLY A 28 7.40 16.72 1.37
CA GLY A 28 6.20 17.18 0.68
C GLY A 28 5.78 18.59 1.07
N ILE A 29 5.90 18.96 2.36
CA ILE A 29 5.69 20.35 2.81
C ILE A 29 6.73 21.28 2.18
N LEU A 30 8.01 20.90 2.24
CA LEU A 30 9.09 21.71 1.68
C LEU A 30 8.96 21.88 0.16
N TYR A 31 8.62 20.82 -0.55
CA TYR A 31 8.33 20.85 -1.99
C TYR A 31 7.22 21.84 -2.34
N ASN A 32 6.12 21.81 -1.59
CA ASN A 32 5.00 22.74 -1.79
C ASN A 32 5.41 24.19 -1.51
N GLN A 33 6.25 24.44 -0.50
CA GLN A 33 6.78 25.77 -0.22
C GLN A 33 7.68 26.30 -1.34
N VAL A 34 8.53 25.45 -1.94
CA VAL A 34 9.49 25.84 -2.98
C VAL A 34 8.82 26.04 -4.34
N PHE A 35 7.96 25.11 -4.75
CA PHE A 35 7.39 25.12 -6.11
C PHE A 35 5.95 25.62 -6.17
N HIS A 36 5.30 25.87 -5.04
CA HIS A 36 3.88 26.21 -4.96
C HIS A 36 2.97 25.18 -5.66
N LEU A 37 3.46 23.94 -5.80
CA LEU A 37 2.76 22.85 -6.46
C LEU A 37 1.94 22.05 -5.44
N LYS A 38 0.71 21.73 -5.81
CA LYS A 38 -0.23 20.98 -4.97
C LYS A 38 0.03 19.47 -4.92
N LYS A 39 0.79 18.92 -5.88
CA LYS A 39 1.00 17.47 -6.02
C LYS A 39 2.48 17.14 -6.00
N PHE A 40 2.88 16.46 -4.93
CA PHE A 40 4.17 15.82 -4.80
C PHE A 40 4.00 14.33 -5.13
N SER A 41 4.92 13.76 -5.89
CA SER A 41 4.81 12.38 -6.40
C SER A 41 5.17 11.32 -5.34
N GLU A 42 4.64 11.46 -4.13
CA GLU A 42 4.93 10.60 -2.96
C GLU A 42 4.26 9.24 -3.03
N GLY A 43 3.07 9.17 -3.65
CA GLY A 43 2.23 7.97 -3.59
C GLY A 43 2.97 6.70 -4.01
N TYR A 44 3.87 6.80 -4.99
CA TYR A 44 4.66 5.64 -5.41
C TYR A 44 5.56 5.08 -4.29
N ILE A 45 6.36 5.94 -3.65
CA ILE A 45 7.30 5.47 -2.62
C ILE A 45 6.60 4.96 -1.37
N LEU A 46 5.45 5.55 -1.02
CA LEU A 46 4.64 5.11 0.12
C LEU A 46 4.17 3.67 -0.06
N MET A 47 3.75 3.28 -1.26
CA MET A 47 3.33 1.90 -1.53
C MET A 47 4.49 0.88 -1.47
N LEU A 48 5.76 1.33 -1.54
CA LEU A 48 6.92 0.46 -1.37
C LEU A 48 7.36 0.29 0.09
N LEU A 49 6.90 1.18 0.96
CA LEU A 49 7.37 1.29 2.33
C LEU A 49 6.95 0.12 3.24
N PRO A 50 5.75 -0.49 3.14
CA PRO A 50 5.35 -1.60 4.01
C PRO A 50 6.26 -2.84 3.86
N THR A 51 6.61 -3.22 2.62
CA THR A 51 7.58 -4.30 2.40
C THR A 51 8.99 -3.93 2.86
N MET A 52 9.45 -2.70 2.65
CA MET A 52 10.75 -2.29 3.20
C MET A 52 10.79 -2.34 4.72
N SER A 53 9.69 -1.96 5.37
CA SER A 53 9.52 -2.05 6.82
C SER A 53 9.58 -3.50 7.29
N THR A 54 9.01 -4.44 6.51
CA THR A 54 9.12 -5.89 6.74
C THR A 54 10.57 -6.36 6.67
N LEU A 55 11.29 -6.00 5.61
CA LEU A 55 12.68 -6.40 5.42
C LEU A 55 13.57 -5.87 6.56
N PHE A 56 13.36 -4.61 6.95
CA PHE A 56 14.06 -4.00 8.08
C PHE A 56 13.74 -4.71 9.40
N ALA A 57 12.46 -4.97 9.67
CA ALA A 57 12.02 -5.64 10.89
C ALA A 57 12.58 -7.07 11.01
N LYS A 58 12.53 -7.86 9.93
CA LYS A 58 13.13 -9.20 9.86
C LYS A 58 14.64 -9.15 10.11
N GLN A 59 15.34 -8.21 9.48
CA GLN A 59 16.78 -8.05 9.68
C GLN A 59 17.11 -7.69 11.14
N ARG A 60 16.35 -6.76 11.74
CA ARG A 60 16.69 -6.21 13.06
C ARG A 60 16.24 -7.09 14.22
N ALA A 61 15.06 -7.70 14.15
CA ALA A 61 14.54 -8.57 15.20
C ALA A 61 15.12 -9.99 15.13
N SER A 62 15.53 -10.45 13.93
CA SER A 62 15.82 -11.86 13.68
C SER A 62 17.14 -12.16 13.02
N SER A 63 17.92 -11.14 12.63
CA SER A 63 19.09 -11.29 11.77
C SER A 63 18.79 -12.02 10.45
N GLN A 64 17.51 -12.07 10.05
CA GLN A 64 17.07 -12.64 8.78
C GLN A 64 17.24 -11.58 7.72
N ASN A 65 18.21 -11.76 6.84
CA ASN A 65 18.42 -10.87 5.72
C ASN A 65 17.95 -11.54 4.43
N GLU A 66 16.80 -11.11 3.95
CA GLU A 66 16.28 -11.54 2.66
C GLU A 66 17.18 -11.00 1.53
N SER A 67 18.02 -11.89 1.00
CA SER A 67 19.05 -11.55 0.02
C SER A 67 18.83 -12.18 -1.35
N ASN A 68 17.63 -12.68 -1.62
CA ASN A 68 17.27 -13.16 -2.95
C ASN A 68 17.28 -12.02 -3.97
N LYS A 69 17.30 -12.36 -5.26
CA LYS A 69 17.42 -11.38 -6.36
C LYS A 69 16.28 -10.36 -6.35
N PHE A 70 15.06 -10.81 -6.07
CA PHE A 70 13.87 -9.98 -6.01
C PHE A 70 13.96 -8.92 -4.90
N PHE A 71 14.24 -9.30 -3.65
CA PHE A 71 14.33 -8.31 -2.57
C PHE A 71 15.59 -7.44 -2.64
N LYS A 72 16.67 -7.91 -3.28
CA LYS A 72 17.80 -7.03 -3.64
C LYS A 72 17.35 -5.95 -4.61
N PHE A 73 16.62 -6.31 -5.66
CA PHE A 73 16.06 -5.36 -6.61
C PHE A 73 15.04 -4.42 -5.95
N TYR A 74 14.14 -4.95 -5.13
CA TYR A 74 13.15 -4.16 -4.37
C TYR A 74 13.81 -3.07 -3.51
N LYS A 75 14.90 -3.41 -2.81
CA LYS A 75 15.69 -2.42 -2.03
C LYS A 75 16.30 -1.34 -2.92
N ILE A 76 16.72 -1.67 -4.15
CA ILE A 76 17.23 -0.71 -5.13
C ILE A 76 16.10 0.21 -5.60
N CYS A 77 14.92 -0.33 -5.93
CA CYS A 77 13.72 0.44 -6.28
C CYS A 77 13.37 1.46 -5.20
N PHE A 78 13.24 0.99 -3.94
CA PHE A 78 12.93 1.88 -2.82
C PHE A 78 14.00 2.96 -2.61
N ALA A 79 15.29 2.60 -2.68
CA ALA A 79 16.38 3.57 -2.55
C ALA A 79 16.38 4.59 -3.69
N GLY A 80 16.18 4.13 -4.93
CA GLY A 80 16.09 4.98 -6.12
C GLY A 80 14.93 5.97 -6.02
N MET A 81 13.75 5.48 -5.61
CA MET A 81 12.58 6.33 -5.37
C MET A 81 12.79 7.29 -4.20
N THR A 82 13.50 6.88 -3.15
CA THR A 82 13.82 7.78 -2.02
C THR A 82 14.69 8.94 -2.51
N ILE A 83 15.73 8.61 -3.29
CA ILE A 83 16.63 9.60 -3.89
C ILE A 83 15.85 10.53 -4.83
N TYR A 84 14.97 9.97 -5.68
CA TYR A 84 14.11 10.75 -6.57
C TYR A 84 13.23 11.74 -5.78
N THR A 85 12.57 11.27 -4.72
CA THR A 85 11.75 12.11 -3.83
C THR A 85 12.57 13.21 -3.16
N VAL A 86 13.77 12.91 -2.67
CA VAL A 86 14.66 13.92 -2.06
C VAL A 86 15.11 14.97 -3.09
N ILE A 87 15.57 14.55 -4.28
CA ILE A 87 15.96 15.46 -5.36
C ILE A 87 14.77 16.32 -5.79
N SER A 88 13.55 15.78 -5.73
CA SER A 88 12.38 16.49 -6.22
C SER A 88 12.07 17.78 -5.46
N VAL A 89 12.59 17.93 -4.24
CA VAL A 89 12.49 19.17 -3.45
C VAL A 89 13.31 20.32 -4.07
N VAL A 90 14.34 20.01 -4.86
CA VAL A 90 15.20 21.00 -5.55
C VAL A 90 14.87 21.11 -7.04
N ILE A 91 14.35 20.05 -7.64
CA ILE A 91 13.95 20.00 -9.05
C ILE A 91 12.52 19.47 -9.12
N PRO A 92 11.55 20.19 -9.72
CA PRO A 92 10.15 19.74 -9.72
C PRO A 92 9.99 18.30 -10.20
N SER A 93 9.35 17.44 -9.38
CA SER A 93 8.98 16.08 -9.80
C SER A 93 8.09 16.11 -11.04
N SER A 94 8.24 15.11 -11.90
CA SER A 94 7.40 14.92 -13.09
C SER A 94 6.60 13.64 -12.94
N ALA A 95 5.28 13.75 -13.03
CA ALA A 95 4.38 12.61 -12.99
C ALA A 95 4.72 11.56 -14.05
N VAL A 96 5.16 12.01 -15.24
CA VAL A 96 5.59 11.13 -16.34
C VAL A 96 6.84 10.34 -15.95
N ILE A 97 7.82 10.98 -15.31
CA ILE A 97 9.04 10.30 -14.87
C ILE A 97 8.69 9.26 -13.80
N SER A 98 7.88 9.62 -12.78
CA SER A 98 7.47 8.67 -11.75
C SER A 98 6.68 7.48 -12.31
N GLN A 99 5.84 7.70 -13.34
CA GLN A 99 5.10 6.63 -14.00
C GLN A 99 6.02 5.71 -14.80
N ILE A 100 6.99 6.26 -15.55
CA ILE A 100 7.99 5.46 -16.28
C ILE A 100 8.80 4.61 -15.31
N LEU A 101 9.24 5.19 -14.18
CA LEU A 101 9.96 4.46 -13.13
C LEU A 101 9.10 3.32 -12.57
N MET A 102 7.85 3.59 -12.19
CA MET A 102 6.93 2.56 -11.69
C MET A 102 6.69 1.42 -12.69
N ILE A 103 6.51 1.75 -13.97
CA ILE A 103 6.36 0.75 -15.04
C ILE A 103 7.63 -0.10 -15.16
N ALA A 104 8.79 0.55 -15.28
CA ALA A 104 10.08 -0.13 -15.43
C ALA A 104 10.37 -1.04 -14.23
N GLU A 105 10.17 -0.54 -13.01
CA GLU A 105 10.38 -1.27 -11.77
C GLU A 105 9.38 -2.43 -11.61
N SER A 106 8.13 -2.27 -12.05
CA SER A 106 7.14 -3.35 -12.06
C SER A 106 7.51 -4.46 -13.04
N LEU A 107 7.88 -4.13 -14.28
CA LEU A 107 8.29 -5.12 -15.28
C LEU A 107 9.57 -5.86 -14.86
N CYS A 108 10.58 -5.13 -14.37
CA CYS A 108 11.80 -5.72 -13.83
C CYS A 108 11.53 -6.60 -12.60
N SER A 109 10.61 -6.19 -11.72
CA SER A 109 10.21 -6.97 -10.55
C SER A 109 9.63 -8.33 -10.95
N ILE A 110 8.74 -8.35 -11.94
CA ILE A 110 8.18 -9.59 -12.48
C ILE A 110 9.29 -10.50 -13.01
N TYR A 111 10.23 -9.95 -13.79
CA TYR A 111 11.38 -10.70 -14.28
C TYR A 111 12.23 -11.29 -13.15
N PHE A 112 12.57 -10.49 -12.14
CA PHE A 112 13.35 -10.97 -11.00
C PHE A 112 12.61 -12.01 -10.17
N LEU A 113 11.29 -11.88 -10.01
CA LEU A 113 10.47 -12.85 -9.31
C LEU A 113 10.44 -14.20 -10.05
N GLN A 114 10.25 -14.17 -11.38
CA GLN A 114 10.30 -15.38 -12.23
C GLN A 114 11.68 -16.05 -12.24
N SER A 115 12.75 -15.30 -11.91
CA SER A 115 14.11 -15.85 -11.82
C SER A 115 14.40 -16.60 -10.52
N ILE A 116 13.46 -16.60 -9.57
CA ILE A 116 13.59 -17.28 -8.27
C ILE A 116 12.96 -18.68 -8.35
N GLY A 117 13.68 -19.69 -7.84
CA GLY A 117 13.13 -21.05 -7.77
C GLY A 117 12.00 -21.18 -6.75
N GLU A 118 11.05 -22.08 -7.01
CA GLU A 118 9.81 -22.27 -6.21
C GLU A 118 10.06 -22.40 -4.70
N ASN A 119 11.09 -23.16 -4.29
CA ASN A 119 11.45 -23.30 -2.86
C ASN A 119 11.81 -21.96 -2.20
N THR A 120 12.53 -21.10 -2.92
CA THR A 120 12.89 -19.77 -2.39
C THR A 120 11.69 -18.84 -2.39
N LEU A 121 10.80 -18.96 -3.37
CA LEU A 121 9.55 -18.22 -3.44
C LEU A 121 8.62 -18.57 -2.27
N ALA A 122 8.46 -19.87 -2.00
CA ALA A 122 7.68 -20.36 -0.87
C ALA A 122 8.27 -19.94 0.50
N ASN A 123 9.60 -19.95 0.64
CA ASN A 123 10.27 -19.50 1.87
C ASN A 123 10.04 -18.03 2.18
N ILE A 124 9.78 -17.21 1.16
CA ILE A 124 9.42 -15.81 1.35
C ILE A 124 7.90 -15.59 1.36
N GLY A 125 7.08 -16.64 1.27
CA GLY A 125 5.62 -16.55 1.34
C GLY A 125 4.94 -16.11 0.06
N LEU A 126 5.61 -16.27 -1.09
CA LEU A 126 5.03 -16.04 -2.41
C LEU A 126 4.80 -17.39 -3.10
N SER A 127 3.79 -17.44 -3.98
CA SER A 127 3.45 -18.66 -4.73
C SER A 127 2.80 -18.30 -6.07
N TYR A 128 3.11 -19.09 -7.09
CA TYR A 128 2.40 -19.06 -8.37
C TYR A 128 1.22 -20.03 -8.41
N ASN A 129 1.10 -20.92 -7.42
CA ASN A 129 0.09 -21.96 -7.38
C ASN A 129 -1.20 -21.47 -6.72
N VAL A 130 -1.81 -20.44 -7.31
CA VAL A 130 -3.11 -19.89 -6.89
C VAL A 130 -4.14 -20.21 -7.95
N SER A 131 -5.28 -20.79 -7.54
CA SER A 131 -6.34 -21.13 -8.49
C SER A 131 -6.99 -19.86 -9.06
N PHE A 132 -7.42 -19.90 -10.33
CA PHE A 132 -8.17 -18.79 -10.93
C PHE A 132 -9.43 -18.42 -10.13
N LYS A 133 -10.05 -19.40 -9.47
CA LYS A 133 -11.20 -19.17 -8.60
C LYS A 133 -10.86 -18.29 -7.39
N GLU A 134 -9.70 -18.53 -6.76
CA GLU A 134 -9.23 -17.68 -5.66
C GLU A 134 -8.91 -16.28 -6.17
N VAL A 135 -8.18 -16.15 -7.29
CA VAL A 135 -7.91 -14.83 -7.90
C VAL A 135 -9.20 -14.06 -8.19
N LEU A 136 -10.21 -14.74 -8.76
CA LEU A 136 -11.51 -14.13 -9.05
C LEU A 136 -12.27 -13.73 -7.79
N LYS A 137 -12.23 -14.54 -6.72
CA LYS A 137 -12.84 -14.24 -5.41
C LYS A 137 -12.27 -12.92 -4.86
N TYR A 138 -10.94 -12.78 -4.79
CA TYR A 138 -10.31 -11.57 -4.26
C TYR A 138 -10.54 -10.36 -5.17
N ALA A 139 -10.48 -10.53 -6.50
CA ALA A 139 -10.76 -9.45 -7.44
C ALA A 139 -12.20 -8.91 -7.29
N LEU A 140 -13.20 -9.80 -7.19
CA LEU A 140 -14.60 -9.40 -7.01
C LEU A 140 -14.85 -8.73 -5.66
N LEU A 141 -14.22 -9.25 -4.60
CA LEU A 141 -14.36 -8.66 -3.26
C LEU A 141 -13.68 -7.29 -3.18
N TYR A 142 -12.52 -7.08 -3.83
CA TYR A 142 -11.89 -5.76 -3.96
C TYR A 142 -12.79 -4.77 -4.71
N ILE A 143 -13.38 -5.19 -5.83
CA ILE A 143 -14.35 -4.38 -6.58
C ILE A 143 -15.56 -4.02 -5.69
N ALA A 144 -16.08 -4.98 -4.91
CA ALA A 144 -17.22 -4.75 -4.03
C ALA A 144 -16.90 -3.73 -2.92
N ILE A 145 -15.72 -3.82 -2.28
CA ILE A 145 -15.28 -2.88 -1.24
C ILE A 145 -15.01 -1.50 -1.84
N PHE A 146 -14.41 -1.43 -3.04
CA PHE A 146 -14.21 -0.16 -3.74
C PHE A 146 -15.54 0.52 -4.05
N ILE A 147 -16.53 -0.23 -4.56
CA ILE A 147 -17.89 0.26 -4.78
C ILE A 147 -18.50 0.75 -3.47
N LEU A 148 -18.36 -0.01 -2.38
CA LEU A 148 -18.86 0.37 -1.07
C LEU A 148 -18.25 1.70 -0.60
N MET A 149 -16.92 1.87 -0.73
CA MET A 149 -16.23 3.13 -0.38
C MET A 149 -16.86 4.33 -1.09
N VAL A 150 -16.98 4.23 -2.43
CA VAL A 150 -17.54 5.32 -3.25
C VAL A 150 -19.01 5.58 -2.89
N ARG A 151 -19.79 4.54 -2.56
CA ARG A 151 -21.18 4.71 -2.12
C ARG A 151 -21.30 5.35 -0.75
N VAL A 152 -20.43 5.01 0.20
CA VAL A 152 -20.37 5.67 1.51
C VAL A 152 -20.09 7.16 1.34
N GLU A 153 -19.14 7.53 0.46
CA GLU A 153 -18.83 8.93 0.17
C GLU A 153 -20.05 9.70 -0.36
N PHE A 154 -20.75 9.16 -1.36
CA PHE A 154 -21.98 9.79 -1.88
C PHE A 154 -23.11 9.87 -0.86
N VAL A 155 -23.26 8.88 0.02
CA VAL A 155 -24.23 8.94 1.12
C VAL A 155 -23.85 10.05 2.10
N CYS A 156 -22.57 10.19 2.44
CA CYS A 156 -22.11 11.26 3.30
C CYS A 156 -22.33 12.65 2.67
N ASP A 157 -22.09 12.80 1.37
CA ASP A 157 -22.34 14.05 0.65
C ASP A 157 -23.83 14.37 0.56
N TYR A 158 -24.69 13.37 0.35
CA TYR A 158 -26.13 13.52 0.46
C TYR A 158 -26.55 14.01 1.85
N LEU A 159 -26.06 13.39 2.93
CA LEU A 159 -26.39 13.80 4.30
C LEU A 159 -25.93 15.22 4.61
N LYS A 160 -24.84 15.69 3.98
CA LYS A 160 -24.30 17.04 4.16
C LYS A 160 -25.06 18.11 3.37
N THR A 161 -25.52 17.79 2.16
CA THR A 161 -26.06 18.76 1.20
C THR A 161 -27.57 18.69 1.02
N GLY A 162 -28.19 17.56 1.35
CA GLY A 162 -29.57 17.22 1.04
C GLY A 162 -29.83 16.89 -0.44
N ASP A 163 -28.79 16.87 -1.29
CA ASP A 163 -28.93 16.67 -2.73
C ASP A 163 -29.09 15.18 -3.08
N VAL A 164 -30.32 14.78 -3.41
CA VAL A 164 -30.67 13.40 -3.79
C VAL A 164 -29.96 12.95 -5.07
N ALA A 165 -29.45 13.87 -5.90
CA ALA A 165 -28.70 13.51 -7.10
C ALA A 165 -27.40 12.77 -6.77
N GLN A 166 -26.78 13.02 -5.60
CA GLN A 166 -25.57 12.32 -5.15
C GLN A 166 -25.76 10.80 -5.06
N LEU A 167 -26.96 10.36 -4.66
CA LEU A 167 -27.30 8.93 -4.54
C LEU A 167 -27.45 8.23 -5.91
N LYS A 168 -27.54 9.00 -7.00
CA LYS A 168 -27.76 8.49 -8.37
C LYS A 168 -26.49 8.55 -9.23
N VAL A 169 -25.36 8.99 -8.70
CA VAL A 169 -24.10 9.08 -9.46
C VAL A 169 -23.66 7.67 -9.90
N PRO A 170 -23.40 7.43 -11.20
CA PRO A 170 -22.94 6.12 -11.68
C PRO A 170 -21.51 5.81 -11.22
N LEU A 171 -21.22 4.54 -10.90
CA LEU A 171 -19.95 4.04 -10.33
C LEU A 171 -18.78 3.91 -11.34
N ALA A 172 -18.70 4.82 -12.32
CA ALA A 172 -17.79 4.77 -13.47
C ALA A 172 -18.25 3.87 -14.64
N ASP A 173 -17.66 4.12 -15.81
CA ASP A 173 -17.92 3.41 -17.05
C ASP A 173 -17.27 2.02 -17.02
N VAL A 174 -18.08 0.97 -17.13
CA VAL A 174 -17.66 -0.44 -17.16
C VAL A 174 -16.58 -0.70 -18.23
N LYS A 175 -16.52 0.11 -19.29
CA LYS A 175 -15.47 0.03 -20.32
C LYS A 175 -14.07 0.27 -19.76
N GLN A 176 -13.93 0.98 -18.64
CA GLN A 176 -12.64 1.21 -17.98
C GLN A 176 -12.06 -0.06 -17.35
N LEU A 177 -12.89 -1.09 -17.10
CA LEU A 177 -12.44 -2.36 -16.53
C LEU A 177 -11.39 -3.06 -17.41
N VAL A 178 -11.45 -2.86 -18.74
CA VAL A 178 -10.50 -3.46 -19.71
C VAL A 178 -9.07 -2.98 -19.46
N GLY A 179 -8.91 -1.77 -18.90
CA GLY A 179 -7.60 -1.19 -18.57
C GLY A 179 -6.97 -1.75 -17.29
N PHE A 180 -7.70 -2.47 -16.43
CA PHE A 180 -7.15 -2.88 -15.14
C PHE A 180 -6.06 -3.94 -15.22
N VAL A 181 -6.16 -4.88 -16.16
CA VAL A 181 -5.14 -5.93 -16.31
C VAL A 181 -3.77 -5.34 -16.70
N PRO A 182 -3.64 -4.54 -17.78
CA PRO A 182 -2.36 -3.91 -18.09
C PRO A 182 -1.92 -2.93 -16.99
N LEU A 183 -2.85 -2.22 -16.35
CA LEU A 183 -2.52 -1.33 -15.23
C LEU A 183 -1.88 -2.11 -14.09
N PHE A 184 -2.46 -3.24 -13.68
CA PHE A 184 -1.92 -4.08 -12.62
C PHE A 184 -0.50 -4.57 -12.93
N ILE A 185 -0.23 -5.01 -14.16
CA ILE A 185 1.12 -5.43 -14.58
C ILE A 185 2.11 -4.26 -14.47
N PHE A 186 1.70 -3.07 -14.87
CA PHE A 186 2.51 -1.85 -14.87
C PHE A 186 2.68 -1.21 -13.48
N THR A 187 1.90 -1.64 -12.50
CA THR A 187 1.97 -1.19 -11.11
C THR A 187 2.16 -2.37 -10.16
N PHE A 188 2.67 -3.51 -10.65
CA PHE A 188 2.76 -4.73 -9.87
C PHE A 188 3.58 -4.56 -8.59
N ILE A 189 4.73 -3.88 -8.67
CA ILE A 189 5.65 -3.75 -7.54
C ILE A 189 5.03 -2.96 -6.37
N VAL A 190 4.15 -1.99 -6.64
CA VAL A 190 3.52 -1.17 -5.60
C VAL A 190 2.46 -1.93 -4.84
N PHE A 191 1.60 -2.66 -5.55
CA PHE A 191 0.58 -3.48 -4.92
C PHE A 191 1.22 -4.62 -4.14
N LEU A 192 2.24 -5.28 -4.70
CA LEU A 192 3.02 -6.26 -3.96
C LEU A 192 3.68 -5.64 -2.72
N GLY A 193 4.14 -4.39 -2.81
CA GLY A 193 4.77 -3.66 -1.72
C GLY A 193 3.87 -3.46 -0.51
N GLU A 194 2.62 -3.08 -0.75
CA GLU A 194 1.57 -2.94 0.25
C GLU A 194 1.19 -4.31 0.82
N GLU A 195 0.73 -5.24 -0.04
CA GLU A 195 0.18 -6.54 0.40
C GLU A 195 1.19 -7.40 1.15
N TYR A 196 2.45 -7.40 0.71
CA TYR A 196 3.48 -8.18 1.38
C TYR A 196 3.84 -7.60 2.76
N GLY A 197 3.72 -6.27 2.94
CA GLY A 197 3.98 -5.63 4.22
C GLY A 197 2.80 -5.73 5.19
N TRP A 198 1.60 -5.40 4.74
CA TRP A 198 0.38 -5.39 5.55
C TRP A 198 -0.17 -6.78 5.78
N GLY A 199 -0.51 -7.47 4.69
CA GLY A 199 -1.20 -8.75 4.72
C GLY A 199 -0.29 -9.90 5.10
N TYR A 200 0.83 -10.06 4.39
CA TYR A 200 1.70 -11.20 4.63
C TYR A 200 2.52 -11.10 5.92
N PHE A 201 2.98 -9.89 6.28
CA PHE A 201 3.86 -9.71 7.43
C PHE A 201 3.16 -9.18 8.68
N MET A 202 2.51 -8.02 8.61
CA MET A 202 1.98 -7.35 9.80
C MET A 202 0.73 -8.05 10.36
N PHE A 203 -0.22 -8.44 9.50
CA PHE A 203 -1.49 -9.02 9.93
C PHE A 203 -1.30 -10.31 10.76
N PRO A 204 -0.51 -11.33 10.33
CA PRO A 204 -0.33 -12.55 11.11
C PRO A 204 0.36 -12.31 12.45
N LEU A 205 1.27 -11.32 12.52
CA LEU A 205 1.92 -10.94 13.77
C LEU A 205 0.92 -10.31 14.76
N LEU A 206 0.05 -9.41 14.27
CA LEU A 206 -0.99 -8.79 15.09
C LEU A 206 -2.06 -9.80 15.51
N GLU A 207 -2.47 -10.70 14.61
CA GLU A 207 -3.46 -11.73 14.90
C GLU A 207 -2.95 -12.67 15.98
N LYS A 208 -1.71 -13.14 15.86
CA LYS A 208 -1.13 -14.03 16.85
C LYS A 208 -1.04 -13.39 18.24
N GLU A 209 -0.74 -12.09 18.32
CA GLU A 209 -0.59 -11.37 19.58
C GLU A 209 -1.95 -10.97 20.20
N TYR A 210 -2.89 -10.50 19.38
CA TYR A 210 -4.10 -9.82 19.86
C TYR A 210 -5.41 -10.55 19.50
N GLY A 211 -5.37 -11.56 18.65
CA GLY A 211 -6.51 -12.23 18.05
C GLY A 211 -7.09 -11.49 16.84
N VAL A 212 -7.83 -12.23 16.01
CA VAL A 212 -8.29 -11.80 14.67
C VAL A 212 -9.03 -10.45 14.67
N TYR A 213 -10.02 -10.25 15.55
CA TYR A 213 -10.81 -9.02 15.56
C TYR A 213 -9.99 -7.78 15.94
N LYS A 214 -9.02 -7.93 16.85
CA LYS A 214 -8.14 -6.83 17.25
C LYS A 214 -7.09 -6.56 16.17
N ALA A 215 -6.61 -7.60 15.48
CA ALA A 215 -5.69 -7.44 14.36
C ALA A 215 -6.31 -6.66 13.20
N ILE A 216 -7.55 -7.00 12.81
CA ILE A 216 -8.34 -6.24 11.80
C ILE A 216 -8.38 -4.76 12.18
N PHE A 217 -8.78 -4.46 13.42
CA PHE A 217 -8.92 -3.08 13.88
C PHE A 217 -7.58 -2.34 13.98
N PHE A 218 -6.55 -2.97 14.53
CA PHE A 218 -5.22 -2.35 14.67
C PHE A 218 -4.57 -2.11 13.32
N LEU A 219 -4.56 -3.10 12.43
CA LEU A 219 -3.98 -2.94 11.10
C LEU A 219 -4.75 -1.88 10.31
N GLY A 220 -6.09 -1.91 10.32
CA GLY A 220 -6.89 -0.92 9.62
C GLY A 220 -6.65 0.50 10.14
N THR A 221 -6.48 0.66 11.46
CA THR A 221 -6.11 1.94 12.06
C THR A 221 -4.71 2.38 11.66
N ILE A 222 -3.73 1.47 11.63
CA ILE A 222 -2.36 1.75 11.18
C ILE A 222 -2.36 2.20 9.72
N GLU A 223 -3.09 1.51 8.84
CA GLU A 223 -3.22 1.87 7.43
C GLU A 223 -3.90 3.24 7.25
N VAL A 224 -4.94 3.57 8.04
CA VAL A 224 -5.57 4.90 8.03
C VAL A 224 -4.57 5.98 8.45
N LEU A 225 -3.81 5.75 9.52
CA LEU A 225 -2.79 6.71 9.98
C LEU A 225 -1.65 6.86 8.98
N PHE A 226 -1.28 5.78 8.30
CA PHE A 226 -0.27 5.77 7.25
C PHE A 226 -0.69 6.62 6.04
N HIS A 227 -1.95 6.52 5.60
CA HIS A 227 -2.44 7.27 4.44
C HIS A 227 -2.87 8.71 4.76
N LEU A 228 -3.09 9.03 6.04
CA LEU A 228 -3.62 10.32 6.47
C LEU A 228 -2.86 11.54 5.90
N PRO A 229 -1.51 11.57 5.88
CA PRO A 229 -0.77 12.74 5.43
C PRO A 229 -0.94 12.98 3.93
N ILE A 230 -0.80 11.94 3.10
CA ILE A 230 -0.98 12.07 1.65
C ILE A 230 -2.43 12.40 1.29
N ASP A 231 -3.41 11.81 1.98
CA ASP A 231 -4.83 12.09 1.78
C ASP A 231 -5.14 13.56 2.09
N TYR A 232 -4.57 14.11 3.15
CA TYR A 232 -4.68 15.54 3.47
C TYR A 232 -4.01 16.43 2.41
N MET A 233 -2.83 16.06 1.93
CA MET A 233 -2.12 16.86 0.92
C MET A 233 -2.89 16.93 -0.40
N ILE A 234 -3.53 15.83 -0.81
CA ILE A 234 -4.29 15.74 -2.08
C ILE A 234 -5.68 16.38 -1.96
N THR A 235 -6.42 16.05 -0.88
CA THR A 235 -7.86 16.37 -0.80
C THR A 235 -8.20 17.46 0.20
N LYS A 236 -7.26 17.86 1.07
CA LYS A 236 -7.51 18.61 2.31
C LYS A 236 -8.37 17.86 3.33
N LEU A 237 -8.53 16.56 3.13
CA LEU A 237 -9.21 15.61 4.00
C LEU A 237 -10.61 16.07 4.46
N PRO A 238 -11.58 16.24 3.54
CA PRO A 238 -12.97 16.41 3.93
C PRO A 238 -13.41 15.24 4.81
N ILE A 239 -14.26 15.52 5.81
CA ILE A 239 -14.71 14.48 6.74
C ILE A 239 -15.40 13.29 6.03
N THR A 240 -16.08 13.55 4.91
CA THR A 240 -16.77 12.53 4.10
C THR A 240 -15.76 11.59 3.44
N PHE A 241 -14.71 12.15 2.84
CA PHE A 241 -13.58 11.38 2.30
C PHE A 241 -12.86 10.58 3.39
N PHE A 242 -12.57 11.19 4.54
CA PHE A 242 -11.91 10.51 5.65
C PHE A 242 -12.71 9.29 6.15
N ILE A 243 -14.03 9.43 6.28
CA ILE A 243 -14.91 8.33 6.68
C ILE A 243 -14.91 7.23 5.62
N GLY A 244 -15.12 7.57 4.34
CA GLY A 244 -15.11 6.60 3.25
C GLY A 244 -13.79 5.84 3.17
N ARG A 245 -12.67 6.56 3.23
CA ARG A 245 -11.31 6.00 3.24
C ARG A 245 -11.08 5.07 4.44
N SER A 246 -11.52 5.46 5.63
CA SER A 246 -11.39 4.64 6.85
C SER A 246 -12.19 3.34 6.75
N VAL A 247 -13.43 3.42 6.24
CA VAL A 247 -14.26 2.22 5.99
C VAL A 247 -13.56 1.30 5.00
N MET A 248 -12.99 1.83 3.93
CA MET A 248 -12.28 1.03 2.93
C MET A 248 -11.06 0.31 3.52
N LEU A 249 -10.17 1.03 4.20
CA LEU A 249 -8.93 0.47 4.75
C LEU A 249 -9.20 -0.56 5.86
N ILE A 250 -10.17 -0.30 6.76
CA ILE A 250 -10.57 -1.29 7.77
C ILE A 250 -11.27 -2.49 7.14
N SER A 251 -12.08 -2.29 6.09
CA SER A 251 -12.70 -3.41 5.38
C SER A 251 -11.67 -4.22 4.59
N HIS A 252 -10.60 -3.58 4.12
CA HIS A 252 -9.50 -4.24 3.43
C HIS A 252 -8.79 -5.24 4.35
N THR A 253 -8.59 -4.93 5.63
CA THR A 253 -7.93 -5.89 6.53
C THR A 253 -8.75 -7.16 6.80
N ILE A 254 -10.05 -7.16 6.47
CA ILE A 254 -10.87 -8.37 6.49
C ILE A 254 -10.42 -9.37 5.40
N PHE A 255 -9.80 -8.92 4.31
CA PHE A 255 -9.23 -9.82 3.29
C PHE A 255 -8.25 -10.82 3.90
N TYR A 256 -7.39 -10.35 4.80
CA TYR A 256 -6.35 -11.17 5.42
C TYR A 256 -6.90 -12.24 6.37
N VAL A 257 -8.14 -12.08 6.83
CA VAL A 257 -8.85 -13.11 7.60
C VAL A 257 -9.32 -14.25 6.70
N LEU A 258 -9.67 -13.94 5.44
CA LEU A 258 -10.19 -14.92 4.48
C LEU A 258 -9.09 -15.80 3.85
N ASP A 259 -7.83 -15.51 4.18
CA ASP A 259 -6.60 -16.20 3.75
C ASP A 259 -6.05 -17.21 4.79
N LEU A 260 -6.68 -17.32 5.96
CA LEU A 260 -6.37 -18.29 7.03
C LEU A 260 -7.34 -19.47 7.03
#